data_AF-A0A1V5TXF8-F1
#
_entry.id   AF-A0A1V5TXF8-F1
#
_cell.length_a   1.000
_cell.length_b   1.000
_cell.length_c   1.000
_cell.angle_alpha   90.00
_cell.angle_beta   90.00
_cell.angle_gamma   90.00
#
_symmetry.space_group_name_H-M   'P 1'
#
loop_
_entity.id
_entity.type
_entity.pdbx_description
1 polymer ?
#
loop_
_entity_poly.entity_id
_entity_poly.type
_entity_poly.pdbx_seq_one_letter_code
_entity_poly.pdbx_strand_id
1 'polypeptide(L)'
;MPVRSREYETTVPGLFVAGDASGIEEASAAMMEGALAGLYAAGYAGFVHPSEAETAAELRAALAALRAGEAGRHIRAGLELLEKEALYA
;
A
#
# COMPACT_ATOMS: atom_id res chain seq x y z
N MET A 1 -1.79 6.28 -12.01
CA MET A 1 -1.97 5.40 -10.84
C MET A 1 -3.42 5.47 -10.42
N PRO A 2 -4.08 4.33 -10.11
CA PRO A 2 -5.41 4.32 -9.52
C PRO A 2 -5.37 4.95 -8.12
N VAL A 3 -6.46 5.64 -7.75
CA VAL A 3 -6.68 6.13 -6.39
C VAL A 3 -6.88 4.91 -5.48
N ARG A 4 -6.20 4.90 -4.33
CA ARG A 4 -6.28 3.81 -3.36
C ARG A 4 -6.28 4.29 -1.92
N SER A 5 -6.82 3.47 -1.02
CA SER A 5 -6.74 3.63 0.43
C SER A 5 -5.37 3.20 0.98
N ARG A 6 -5.19 3.34 2.30
CA ARG A 6 -4.00 2.86 3.03
C ARG A 6 -3.94 1.33 3.14
N GLU A 7 -5.04 0.67 2.84
CA GLU A 7 -5.23 -0.77 2.78
C GLU A 7 -5.04 -1.30 1.34
N TYR A 8 -4.61 -0.43 0.41
CA TYR A 8 -4.37 -0.74 -0.99
C TYR A 8 -5.62 -1.08 -1.82
N GLU A 9 -6.80 -0.88 -1.26
CA GLU A 9 -8.07 -1.01 -1.99
C GLU A 9 -8.27 0.20 -2.89
N THR A 10 -8.65 -0.04 -4.14
CA THR A 10 -8.99 1.02 -5.09
C THR A 10 -10.39 1.58 -4.83
N THR A 11 -10.83 2.54 -5.64
CA THR A 11 -12.23 3.02 -5.59
C THR A 11 -13.26 1.98 -6.03
N VAL A 12 -12.81 0.83 -6.58
CA VAL A 12 -13.67 -0.32 -6.89
C VAL A 12 -13.59 -1.31 -5.72
N PRO A 13 -14.69 -1.58 -5.00
CA PRO A 13 -14.69 -2.47 -3.84
C PRO A 13 -14.16 -3.86 -4.18
N GLY A 14 -13.27 -4.37 -3.33
CA GLY A 14 -12.63 -5.68 -3.50
C GLY A 14 -11.52 -5.72 -4.55
N LEU A 15 -11.21 -4.60 -5.21
CA LEU A 15 -10.08 -4.51 -6.14
C LEU A 15 -8.90 -3.82 -5.45
N PHE A 16 -7.79 -4.54 -5.33
CA PHE A 16 -6.57 -4.07 -4.68
C PHE A 16 -5.44 -3.89 -5.69
N VAL A 17 -4.50 -2.99 -5.42
CA VAL A 17 -3.38 -2.66 -6.32
C VAL A 17 -2.06 -2.61 -5.55
N ALA A 18 -0.96 -3.07 -6.15
CA ALA A 18 0.38 -3.02 -5.55
C ALA A 18 1.48 -2.92 -6.62
N GLY A 19 2.71 -2.59 -6.20
CA GLY A 19 3.88 -2.48 -7.07
C GLY A 19 3.74 -1.34 -8.09
N ASP A 20 4.28 -1.54 -9.29
CA ASP A 20 4.30 -0.51 -10.34
C ASP A 20 2.91 0.01 -10.72
N ALA A 21 1.86 -0.81 -10.58
CA ALA A 21 0.49 -0.38 -10.82
C ALA A 21 -0.03 0.60 -9.74
N SER A 22 0.62 0.63 -8.59
CA SER A 22 0.31 1.45 -7.42
C SER A 22 1.15 2.75 -7.40
N GLY A 23 2.40 2.70 -7.84
CA GLY A 23 3.36 3.79 -7.71
C GLY A 23 4.70 3.29 -8.24
N ILE A 24 5.50 4.11 -8.93
CA ILE A 24 6.82 3.67 -9.40
C ILE A 24 7.66 3.29 -8.17
N GLU A 25 8.02 2.02 -8.04
CA GLU A 25 8.82 1.51 -6.93
C GLU A 25 9.82 0.43 -7.39
N GLU A 26 10.92 0.27 -6.67
CA GLU A 26 11.86 -0.84 -6.86
C GLU A 26 11.23 -2.18 -6.46
N ALA A 27 11.75 -3.28 -7.01
CA ALA A 27 11.22 -4.63 -6.82
C ALA A 27 10.97 -4.99 -5.34
N SER A 28 11.88 -4.60 -4.44
CA SER A 28 11.77 -4.90 -3.01
C SER A 28 10.56 -4.22 -2.35
N ALA A 29 10.25 -2.98 -2.75
CA ALA A 29 9.12 -2.26 -2.18
C ALA A 29 7.80 -2.77 -2.78
N ALA A 30 7.78 -3.06 -4.09
CA ALA A 30 6.65 -3.72 -4.75
C ALA A 30 6.27 -5.06 -4.09
N MET A 31 7.23 -5.85 -3.62
CA MET A 31 6.96 -7.09 -2.88
C MET A 31 6.25 -6.83 -1.54
N MET A 32 6.66 -5.80 -0.80
CA MET A 32 6.05 -5.46 0.49
C MET A 32 4.65 -4.86 0.33
N GLU A 33 4.44 -4.05 -0.70
CA GLU A 33 3.10 -3.58 -1.07
C GLU A 33 2.19 -4.75 -1.47
N GLY A 34 2.71 -5.70 -2.25
CA GLY A 34 1.98 -6.91 -2.63
C GLY A 34 1.56 -7.75 -1.43
N ALA A 35 2.42 -7.87 -0.43
CA ALA A 35 2.10 -8.53 0.82
C ALA A 35 0.98 -7.80 1.60
N LEU A 36 1.03 -6.46 1.69
CA LEU A 36 -0.04 -5.67 2.32
C LEU A 36 -1.37 -5.78 1.57
N ALA A 37 -1.35 -5.60 0.24
CA ALA A 37 -2.53 -5.73 -0.60
C ALA A 37 -3.14 -7.14 -0.50
N GLY A 38 -2.31 -8.17 -0.48
CA GLY A 38 -2.75 -9.56 -0.29
C GLY A 38 -3.35 -9.82 1.08
N LEU A 39 -2.75 -9.27 2.15
CA LEU A 39 -3.27 -9.35 3.52
C LEU A 39 -4.69 -8.76 3.61
N TYR A 40 -4.89 -7.56 3.07
CA TYR A 40 -6.20 -6.90 3.08
C TYR A 40 -7.20 -7.54 2.13
N ALA A 41 -6.76 -8.00 0.95
CA ALA A 41 -7.62 -8.74 0.03
C ALA A 41 -8.12 -10.06 0.62
N ALA A 42 -7.28 -10.78 1.36
CA ALA A 42 -7.68 -11.99 2.08
C ALA A 42 -8.73 -11.67 3.15
N GLY A 43 -8.53 -10.61 3.94
CA GLY A 43 -9.51 -10.12 4.91
C GLY A 43 -10.86 -9.76 4.25
N TYR A 44 -10.84 -9.03 3.13
CA TYR A 44 -12.04 -8.70 2.36
C TYR A 44 -12.79 -9.95 1.86
N ALA A 45 -12.04 -10.99 1.45
CA ALA A 45 -12.61 -12.28 1.04
C ALA A 45 -13.12 -13.15 2.20
N GLY A 46 -13.01 -12.69 3.45
CA GLY A 46 -13.45 -13.40 4.65
C GLY A 46 -12.37 -14.26 5.32
N PHE A 47 -11.12 -14.21 4.86
CA PHE A 47 -9.97 -14.92 5.43
C PHE A 47 -9.13 -13.98 6.28
N VAL A 48 -9.63 -13.67 7.48
CA VAL A 48 -8.95 -12.73 8.40
C VAL A 48 -7.68 -13.37 8.98
N HIS A 49 -6.56 -12.68 8.86
CA HIS A 49 -5.29 -13.12 9.45
C HIS A 49 -5.32 -12.90 10.98
N PRO A 50 -4.96 -13.90 11.82
CA PRO A 50 -5.01 -13.77 13.28
C PRO A 50 -4.20 -12.61 13.85
N SER A 51 -3.11 -12.25 13.16
CA SER A 51 -2.22 -11.14 13.53
C SER A 51 -2.20 -10.04 12.47
N GLU A 52 -3.32 -9.81 11.77
CA GLU A 52 -3.40 -8.83 10.67
C GLU A 52 -2.78 -7.47 11.01
N ALA A 53 -3.14 -6.90 12.16
CA ALA A 53 -2.65 -5.58 12.58
C ALA A 53 -1.13 -5.55 12.81
N GLU A 54 -0.57 -6.61 13.42
CA GLU A 54 0.87 -6.73 13.69
C GLU A 54 1.63 -6.93 12.37
N THR A 55 1.19 -7.87 11.53
CA THR A 55 1.78 -8.13 10.22
C THR A 55 1.73 -6.88 9.32
N ALA A 56 0.62 -6.15 9.32
CA ALA A 56 0.51 -4.91 8.57
C ALA A 56 1.46 -3.82 9.09
N ALA A 57 1.66 -3.73 10.41
CA ALA A 57 2.59 -2.78 11.01
C ALA A 57 4.04 -3.08 10.62
N GLU A 58 4.45 -4.35 10.66
CA GLU A 58 5.78 -4.80 10.24
C GLU A 58 6.07 -4.49 8.77
N LEU A 59 5.12 -4.82 7.87
CA LEU A 59 5.24 -4.56 6.44
C LEU A 59 5.32 -3.06 6.13
N ARG A 60 4.54 -2.24 6.85
CA ARG A 60 4.59 -0.77 6.72
C ARG A 60 5.93 -0.22 7.20
N ALA A 61 6.49 -0.74 8.29
CA ALA A 61 7.81 -0.35 8.76
C ALA A 61 8.91 -0.71 7.75
N ALA A 62 8.84 -1.90 7.16
CA ALA A 62 9.75 -2.33 6.10
C ALA A 62 9.66 -1.41 4.86
N LEU A 63 8.45 -1.07 4.41
CA LEU A 63 8.23 -0.12 3.31
C LEU A 63 8.80 1.27 3.62
N ALA A 64 8.58 1.77 4.84
CA ALA A 64 9.11 3.05 5.27
C ALA A 64 10.65 3.07 5.23
N ALA A 65 11.29 1.97 5.64
CA ALA A 65 12.74 1.81 5.57
C ALA A 65 13.25 1.79 4.12
N LEU A 66 12.60 1.03 3.22
CA LEU A 66 12.94 0.99 1.80
C LEU A 66 12.79 2.37 1.14
N ARG A 67 11.78 3.14 1.56
CA ARG A 67 11.54 4.49 1.05
C ARG A 67 12.44 5.55 1.68
N ALA A 68 13.15 5.29 2.78
CA ALA A 68 13.85 6.32 3.55
C ALA A 68 14.94 7.07 2.76
N GLY A 69 15.47 6.46 1.69
CA GLY A 69 16.48 7.05 0.83
C GLY A 69 16.01 8.25 -0.01
N GLU A 70 16.99 8.88 -0.67
CA GLU A 70 16.79 10.02 -1.57
C GLU A 70 15.85 9.70 -2.74
N ALA A 71 15.95 8.49 -3.30
CA ALA A 71 15.06 7.99 -4.35
C ALA A 71 13.59 7.96 -3.92
N GLY A 72 13.31 7.71 -2.63
CA GLY A 72 11.94 7.64 -2.10
C GLY A 72 11.27 8.99 -1.83
N ARG A 73 11.98 10.13 -1.99
CA ARG A 73 11.40 11.46 -1.72
C ARG A 73 10.20 11.78 -2.62
N HIS A 74 10.34 11.56 -3.92
CA HIS A 74 9.26 11.82 -4.88
C HIS A 74 8.07 10.89 -4.67
N ILE A 75 8.33 9.64 -4.26
CA ILE A 75 7.29 8.66 -3.95
C ILE A 75 6.47 9.12 -2.75
N ARG A 76 7.12 9.50 -1.63
CA ARG A 76 6.42 10.00 -0.44
C ARG A 76 5.55 11.22 -0.74
N ALA A 77 6.08 12.16 -1.52
CA ALA A 77 5.34 13.36 -1.93
C ALA A 77 4.10 13.01 -2.78
N GLY A 78 4.22 12.03 -3.69
CA GLY A 78 3.09 11.56 -4.50
C GLY A 78 2.01 10.86 -3.67
N LEU A 79 2.42 10.04 -2.70
CA LEU A 79 1.49 9.35 -1.79
C LEU A 79 0.72 10.34 -0.89
N GLU A 80 1.40 11.37 -0.37
CA GLU A 80 0.73 12.42 0.42
C GLU A 80 -0.32 13.19 -0.38
N LEU A 81 -0.11 13.38 -1.69
CA LEU A 81 -1.08 14.05 -2.55
C LEU A 81 -2.33 13.17 -2.75
N LEU A 82 -2.13 11.87 -3.01
CA LEU A 82 -3.21 10.89 -3.15
C LEU A 82 -4.06 10.78 -1.87
N GLU A 83 -3.43 10.76 -0.69
CA GLU A 83 -4.16 10.73 0.59
C GLU A 83 -5.02 11.98 0.78
N LYS A 84 -4.51 13.16 0.39
CA LYS A 84 -5.29 14.40 0.45
C LYS A 84 -6.48 14.34 -0.51
N GLU A 85 -6.29 13.93 -1.76
CA GLU A 85 -7.41 13.84 -2.72
C GLU A 85 -8.49 12.84 -2.29
N ALA A 86 -8.10 11.69 -1.72
CA ALA A 86 -9.05 10.71 -1.19
C ALA A 86 -9.86 11.22 0.03
N LEU A 87 -9.33 12.19 0.79
CA LEU A 87 -10.02 12.85 1.91
C LEU A 87 -11.02 13.93 1.46
N TYR A 88 -10.92 14.41 0.22
CA TYR A 88 -11.78 15.47 -0.33
C TYR A 88 -12.75 14.98 -1.43
N ALA A 89 -12.73 13.69 -1.76
CA ALA A 89 -13.62 13.03 -2.71
C ALA A 89 -14.77 12.31 -1.99
#